data_AF-A0AB33WTJ1-F1
#
_entry.id   AF-A0AB33WTJ1-F1
#
_cell.length_a   1.000
_cell.length_b   1.000
_cell.length_c   1.000
_cell.angle_alpha   90.00
_cell.angle_beta   90.00
_cell.angle_gamma   90.00
#
_symmetry.space_group_name_H-M   'P 1'
#
loop_
_entity.id
_entity.type
_entity.pdbx_description
1 polymer ?
#
loop_
_entity_poly.entity_id
_entity_poly.type
_entity_poly.pdbx_seq_one_letter_code
_entity_poly.pdbx_strand_id
1 'polypeptide(L)'
;MRHRCRLSKYERVQNNTGGYDQVWVPAGEVWAEITLPTGRVAPMAEQLEAVVSAEIRIRPRADIAAGWRLTDKRTGVTYKVEAPLLNNERDMLRLLCSSVPNP
;
A
#
# COMPACT_ATOMS: atom_id res chain seq x y z
N MET A 1 -0.05 -1.88 -16.03
CA MET A 1 0.82 -1.59 -14.86
C MET A 1 2.14 -1.00 -15.33
N ARG A 2 2.43 0.23 -14.90
CA ARG A 2 3.59 1.04 -15.39
C ARG A 2 4.62 1.31 -14.30
N HIS A 3 4.28 1.05 -13.04
CA HIS A 3 5.13 1.32 -11.88
C HIS A 3 5.66 0.02 -11.32
N ARG A 4 6.94 0.01 -10.94
CA ARG A 4 7.55 -1.12 -10.25
C ARG A 4 7.67 -0.75 -8.77
N CYS A 5 6.96 -1.48 -7.93
CA CYS A 5 6.85 -1.18 -6.51
C CYS A 5 7.46 -2.29 -5.68
N ARG A 6 8.17 -1.90 -4.62
CA ARG A 6 8.66 -2.83 -3.60
C ARG A 6 7.63 -2.92 -2.49
N LEU A 7 7.24 -4.14 -2.17
CA LEU A 7 6.34 -4.45 -1.09
C LEU A 7 7.16 -4.76 0.17
N SER A 8 6.76 -4.20 1.30
CA SER A 8 7.36 -4.47 2.60
C SER A 8 6.26 -4.82 3.59
N LYS A 9 6.43 -5.93 4.29
CA LYS A 9 5.57 -6.34 5.39
C LYS A 9 6.18 -5.89 6.71
N TYR A 10 5.32 -5.71 7.69
CA TYR A 10 5.72 -5.38 9.03
C TYR A 10 6.02 -6.67 9.81
N GLU A 11 7.21 -6.77 10.40
CA GLU A 11 7.63 -7.93 11.18
C GLU A 11 8.17 -7.50 12.54
N ARG A 12 7.79 -8.24 13.58
CA ARG A 12 8.28 -8.04 14.95
C ARG A 12 9.47 -8.94 15.17
N VAL A 13 10.66 -8.36 15.26
CA VAL A 13 11.89 -9.09 15.54
C VAL A 13 12.21 -8.94 17.01
N GLN A 14 12.48 -10.05 17.70
CA GLN A 14 12.87 -10.01 19.10
C GLN A 14 14.21 -9.28 19.23
N ASN A 15 14.29 -8.31 20.13
CA ASN A 15 15.52 -7.57 20.39
C ASN A 15 16.29 -8.17 21.57
N ASN A 16 17.56 -7.80 21.70
CA ASN A 16 18.47 -8.34 22.71
C ASN A 16 18.13 -7.91 24.15
N THR A 17 17.15 -7.04 24.34
CA THR A 17 16.73 -6.50 25.64
C THR A 17 15.38 -7.09 26.10
N GLY A 18 14.89 -8.14 25.44
CA GLY A 18 13.63 -8.80 25.79
C GLY A 18 12.37 -8.09 25.27
N GLY A 19 12.53 -7.04 24.44
CA GLY A 19 11.46 -6.38 23.69
C GLY A 19 11.36 -6.87 22.24
N TYR A 20 10.60 -6.12 21.43
CA TYR A 20 10.47 -6.37 19.99
C TYR A 20 10.76 -5.09 19.21
N ASP A 21 11.63 -5.20 18.21
CA ASP A 21 11.85 -4.16 17.22
C ASP A 21 10.88 -4.33 16.06
N GLN A 22 10.45 -3.19 15.52
CA GLN A 22 9.52 -3.11 14.42
C GLN A 22 10.30 -2.90 13.13
N VAL A 23 10.38 -3.93 12.29
CA VAL A 23 11.17 -3.86 11.04
C VAL A 23 10.30 -4.07 9.81
N TRP A 24 10.60 -3.31 8.76
CA TRP A 24 9.98 -3.45 7.45
C TRP A 24 10.82 -4.41 6.62
N VAL A 25 10.33 -5.64 6.45
CA VAL A 25 11.03 -6.66 5.66
C VAL A 25 10.45 -6.72 4.26
N PRO A 26 11.29 -6.88 3.21
CA PRO A 26 10.80 -6.99 1.84
C PRO A 26 9.93 -8.23 1.65
N ALA A 27 8.72 -8.06 1.12
CA ALA A 27 7.79 -9.12 0.74
C ALA A 27 7.79 -9.40 -0.79
N GLY A 28 8.67 -8.73 -1.53
CA GLY A 28 8.86 -8.88 -2.97
C GLY A 28 8.59 -7.61 -3.76
N GLU A 29 8.58 -7.73 -5.09
CA GLU A 29 8.30 -6.64 -6.00
C GLU A 29 7.05 -6.92 -6.81
N VAL A 30 6.27 -5.89 -7.08
CA VAL A 30 5.02 -5.98 -7.85
C VAL A 30 4.98 -4.89 -8.90
N TRP A 31 4.36 -5.21 -10.03
CA TRP A 31 3.95 -4.20 -11.00
C TRP A 31 2.62 -3.60 -10.53
N ALA A 32 2.55 -2.28 -10.55
CA ALA A 32 1.41 -1.51 -10.09
C ALA A 32 1.00 -0.43 -11.07
N GLU A 33 -0.24 0.00 -10.94
CA GLU A 33 -0.79 1.20 -11.53
C GLU A 33 -1.25 2.12 -10.40
N ILE A 34 -0.58 3.26 -10.26
CA ILE A 34 -0.83 4.21 -9.18
C ILE A 34 -1.72 5.31 -9.76
N THR A 35 -2.93 5.45 -9.21
CA THR A 35 -3.86 6.52 -9.53
C THR A 35 -3.95 7.42 -8.31
N LEU A 36 -3.39 8.62 -8.42
CA LEU A 36 -3.58 9.67 -7.43
C LEU A 36 -4.94 10.33 -7.70
N PRO A 37 -5.73 10.64 -6.66
CA PRO A 37 -6.97 11.39 -6.83
C PRO A 37 -6.62 12.80 -7.33
N THR A 38 -6.66 13.01 -8.64
CA THR A 38 -6.49 14.34 -9.24
C THR A 38 -7.77 15.14 -9.02
N GLY A 39 -7.85 15.90 -7.92
CA GLY A 39 -8.59 17.16 -7.72
C GLY A 39 -10.05 17.32 -8.18
N ARG A 40 -10.69 16.32 -8.77
CA ARG A 40 -12.11 16.28 -9.15
C ARG A 40 -12.79 15.28 -8.25
N VAL A 41 -12.98 15.70 -7.01
CA VAL A 41 -13.75 14.99 -5.99
C VAL A 41 -15.22 15.09 -6.41
N ALA A 42 -15.75 14.01 -6.99
CA ALA A 42 -17.18 13.79 -6.94
C ALA A 42 -17.52 13.43 -5.49
N PRO A 43 -18.43 14.14 -4.81
CA PRO A 43 -18.71 13.90 -3.40
C PRO A 43 -19.44 12.57 -3.26
N MET A 44 -18.69 11.51 -2.95
CA MET A 44 -19.27 10.26 -2.48
C MET A 44 -18.57 9.84 -1.18
N ALA A 45 -19.32 10.02 -0.09
CA ALA A 45 -19.08 9.51 1.27
C ALA A 45 -17.97 10.20 2.08
N GLU A 46 -18.33 11.36 2.65
CA GLU A 46 -17.57 12.31 3.50
C GLU A 46 -17.01 11.78 4.83
N GLN A 47 -16.67 10.49 4.98
CA GLN A 47 -16.01 10.00 6.21
C GLN A 47 -14.81 9.08 5.99
N LEU A 48 -14.58 8.59 4.76
CA LEU A 48 -13.42 7.75 4.41
C LEU A 48 -12.34 8.50 3.59
N GLU A 49 -12.65 9.70 3.09
CA GLU A 49 -11.79 10.48 2.17
C GLU A 49 -10.56 11.13 2.83
N ALA A 50 -10.51 11.24 4.17
CA ALA A 50 -9.44 12.00 4.83
C ALA A 50 -8.07 11.28 4.91
N VAL A 51 -7.99 9.98 4.56
CA VAL A 51 -6.76 9.17 4.76
C VAL A 51 -6.26 8.49 3.48
N VAL A 52 -7.10 8.29 2.47
CA VAL A 52 -6.71 7.58 1.23
C VAL A 52 -6.22 8.56 0.18
N SER A 53 -4.90 8.67 0.04
CA SER A 53 -4.25 9.59 -0.91
C SER A 53 -3.91 8.94 -2.26
N ALA A 54 -4.03 7.62 -2.38
CA ALA A 54 -3.70 6.91 -3.62
C ALA A 54 -4.51 5.61 -3.74
N GLU A 55 -5.01 5.36 -4.95
CA GLU A 55 -5.52 4.04 -5.32
C GLU A 55 -4.47 3.31 -6.15
N ILE A 56 -4.06 2.12 -5.72
CA ILE A 56 -3.00 1.34 -6.38
C ILE A 56 -3.58 0.01 -6.84
N ARG A 57 -3.52 -0.24 -8.16
CA ARG A 57 -3.99 -1.49 -8.77
C ARG A 57 -2.82 -2.41 -9.08
N ILE A 58 -2.91 -3.66 -8.64
CA ILE A 58 -1.90 -4.71 -8.86
C ILE A 58 -2.57 -6.02 -9.29
N ARG A 59 -1.77 -6.98 -9.75
CA ARG A 59 -2.27 -8.34 -10.00
C ARG A 59 -2.72 -8.97 -8.68
N PRO A 60 -3.74 -9.83 -8.71
CA PRO A 60 -4.29 -10.45 -7.52
C PRO A 60 -3.20 -11.23 -6.78
N ARG A 61 -3.05 -10.92 -5.50
CA ARG A 61 -2.06 -11.51 -4.62
C ARG A 61 -2.70 -11.66 -3.23
N ALA A 62 -2.77 -12.88 -2.74
CA ALA A 62 -3.52 -13.21 -1.52
C ALA A 62 -2.76 -12.89 -0.22
N ASP A 63 -1.46 -12.61 -0.30
CA ASP A 63 -0.61 -12.34 0.86
C ASP A 63 -0.64 -10.88 1.31
N ILE A 64 -1.16 -9.96 0.50
CA ILE A 64 -1.18 -8.52 0.82
C ILE A 64 -2.26 -8.22 1.83
N ALA A 65 -1.85 -7.60 2.94
CA ALA A 65 -2.72 -7.19 4.02
C ALA A 65 -2.65 -5.69 4.29
N ALA A 66 -3.64 -5.18 5.01
CA ALA A 66 -3.62 -3.83 5.57
C ALA A 66 -2.40 -3.64 6.49
N GLY A 67 -1.86 -2.42 6.52
CA GLY A 67 -0.66 -2.04 7.26
C GLY A 67 0.66 -2.29 6.52
N TRP A 68 0.65 -2.99 5.38
CA TRP A 68 1.85 -3.18 4.57
C TRP A 68 2.27 -1.89 3.88
N ARG A 69 3.53 -1.79 3.48
CA ARG A 69 4.08 -0.64 2.75
C ARG A 69 4.41 -1.01 1.32
N LEU A 70 4.12 -0.09 0.42
CA LEU A 70 4.38 -0.20 -0.99
C LEU A 70 5.17 1.04 -1.43
N THR A 71 6.42 0.83 -1.83
CA THR A 71 7.34 1.90 -2.24
C THR A 71 7.51 1.87 -3.75
N ASP A 72 7.15 2.96 -4.44
CA ASP A 72 7.43 3.09 -5.87
C ASP A 72 8.94 3.29 -6.06
N LYS A 73 9.61 2.37 -6.78
CA LYS A 73 11.06 2.43 -6.99
C LYS A 73 11.48 3.60 -7.87
N ARG A 74 10.56 4.15 -8.68
CA ARG A 74 10.86 5.26 -9.59
C ARG A 74 10.81 6.60 -8.88
N THR A 75 9.83 6.82 -8.02
CA THR A 75 9.61 8.10 -7.33
C THR A 75 10.15 8.10 -5.89
N GLY A 76 10.39 6.93 -5.30
CA GLY A 76 10.79 6.79 -3.91
C GLY A 76 9.63 6.95 -2.91
N VAL A 77 8.42 7.27 -3.38
CA VAL A 77 7.27 7.51 -2.51
C VAL A 77 6.80 6.19 -1.89
N THR A 78 6.54 6.22 -0.58
CA THR A 78 6.02 5.08 0.17
C THR A 78 4.56 5.29 0.53
N TYR A 79 3.75 4.30 0.19
CA TYR A 79 2.32 4.24 0.45
C TYR A 79 2.06 3.13 1.48
N LYS A 80 1.22 3.39 2.47
CA LYS A 80 0.70 2.39 3.39
C LYS A 80 -0.62 1.87 2.84
N VAL A 81 -0.75 0.54 2.78
CA VAL A 81 -1.98 -0.14 2.41
C VAL A 81 -2.96 -0.02 3.57
N GLU A 82 -4.09 0.64 3.37
CA GLU A 82 -5.17 0.71 4.35
C GLU A 82 -6.17 -0.44 4.13
N ALA A 83 -6.50 -0.73 2.87
CA ALA A 83 -7.43 -1.82 2.54
C ALA A 83 -7.09 -2.49 1.19
N PRO A 84 -6.90 -3.82 1.17
CA PRO A 84 -6.88 -4.61 -0.06
C PRO A 84 -8.30 -5.03 -0.47
N LEU A 85 -8.76 -4.55 -1.62
CA LEU A 85 -10.08 -4.82 -2.19
C LEU A 85 -9.94 -5.63 -3.49
N LEU A 86 -10.38 -6.88 -3.46
CA LEU A 86 -10.39 -7.71 -4.65
C LEU A 86 -11.55 -7.27 -5.56
N ASN A 87 -11.30 -7.15 -6.86
CA ASN A 87 -12.37 -6.89 -7.81
C ASN A 87 -13.35 -8.09 -7.87
N ASN A 88 -14.60 -7.86 -8.27
CA ASN A 88 -15.62 -8.91 -8.40
C ASN A 88 -15.19 -10.02 -9.37
N GLU A 89 -14.45 -9.66 -10.43
CA GLU A 89 -13.89 -10.58 -11.42
C GLU A 89 -12.63 -11.31 -10.91
N ARG A 90 -12.11 -10.93 -9.73
CA ARG A 90 -10.88 -11.45 -9.10
C ARG A 90 -9.63 -11.38 -9.97
N ASP A 91 -9.67 -10.56 -10.99
CA ASP A 91 -8.63 -10.34 -11.99
C ASP A 91 -7.58 -9.32 -11.53
N MET A 92 -7.98 -8.43 -10.62
CA MET A 92 -7.20 -7.29 -10.12
C MET A 92 -7.46 -7.05 -8.64
N LEU A 93 -6.43 -6.58 -7.94
CA LEU A 93 -6.51 -6.16 -6.54
C LEU A 93 -6.32 -4.64 -6.46
N ARG A 94 -7.32 -3.94 -5.94
CA ARG A 94 -7.30 -2.49 -5.67
C ARG A 94 -6.85 -2.28 -4.23
N LEU A 95 -5.75 -1.57 -4.05
CA LEU A 95 -5.21 -1.20 -2.75
C LEU A 95 -5.54 0.27 -2.49
N LEU A 96 -6.39 0.52 -1.50
CA LEU A 96 -6.58 1.88 -0.97
C LEU A 96 -5.40 2.20 -0.07
N CYS A 97 -4.67 3.27 -0.39
CA CYS A 97 -3.42 3.59 0.26
C CYS A 97 -3.36 5.03 0.76
N SER A 98 -2.65 5.22 1.87
CA SER A 98 -2.28 6.52 2.43
C SER A 98 -0.80 6.79 2.17
N SER A 99 -0.43 8.00 1.78
CA SER A 99 0.97 8.38 1.61
C SER A 99 1.58 8.58 2.99
N VAL A 100 2.70 7.89 3.25
CA VAL A 100 3.41 8.05 4.52
C VAL A 100 4.59 8.99 4.27
N PRO A 101 4.68 10.15 4.94
CA PRO A 101 5.90 10.94 4.91
C PRO A 101 7.02 10.08 5.49
N ASN A 102 8.11 9.93 4.73
CA ASN A 102 9.28 9.21 5.20
C ASN A 102 9.88 10.03 6.36
N PRO A 103 9.94 9.50 7.59
CA PRO A 103 10.56 10.21 8.71
C PRO A 103 12.07 10.35 8.52
#